data_AF-E8UXV1-F1
#
_entry.id   AF-E8UXV1-F1
#
_cell.length_a   1.000
_cell.length_b   1.000
_cell.length_c   1.000
_cell.angle_alpha   90.00
_cell.angle_beta   90.00
_cell.angle_gamma   90.00
#
_symmetry.space_group_name_H-M   'P 1'
#
loop_
_entity.id
_entity.type
_entity.pdbx_description
1 polymer ?
#
loop_
_entity_poly.entity_id
_entity_poly.type
_entity_poly.pdbx_seq_one_letter_code
_entity_poly.pdbx_strand_id
1 'polypeptide(L)'
;MRTRRLGFVASLTALVFVFLGGCGKEKAATVSPSVTSTVPVAGATGVPVNQVISATFNESMNPSTITGTTFLVTGPGATAVAGTVS
;
A
#
# COMPACT_ATOMS: atom_id res chain seq x y z
N MET A 1 5.74 -59.26 28.34
CA MET A 1 6.06 -57.81 28.35
C MET A 1 6.73 -57.40 27.03
N ARG A 2 6.01 -56.97 25.99
CA ARG A 2 6.65 -56.40 24.77
C ARG A 2 5.70 -55.62 23.85
N THR A 3 4.80 -54.83 24.42
CA THR A 3 3.86 -53.96 23.65
C THR A 3 4.02 -52.46 23.93
N ARG A 4 5.04 -52.02 24.67
CA ARG A 4 5.20 -50.61 25.08
C ARG A 4 6.20 -49.77 24.28
N ARG A 5 6.93 -50.36 23.33
CA ARG A 5 8.00 -49.66 22.58
C ARG A 5 7.54 -49.00 21.28
N LEU A 6 6.36 -49.35 20.77
CA LEU A 6 5.86 -48.85 19.48
C LEU A 6 5.03 -47.55 19.61
N GLY A 7 4.37 -47.32 20.75
CA GLY A 7 3.55 -46.12 20.98
C GLY A 7 4.34 -44.86 21.35
N PHE A 8 5.49 -45.01 22.01
CA PHE A 8 6.30 -43.86 22.47
C PHE A 8 7.11 -43.23 21.33
N VAL A 9 7.58 -44.03 20.38
CA VAL A 9 8.30 -43.55 19.17
C VAL A 9 7.35 -42.85 18.20
N ALA A 10 6.11 -43.33 18.08
CA ALA A 10 5.07 -42.70 17.26
C ALA A 10 4.59 -41.34 17.81
N SER A 11 4.64 -41.15 19.13
CA SER A 11 4.27 -39.88 19.78
C SER A 11 5.40 -38.82 19.71
N LEU A 12 6.66 -39.25 19.65
CA LEU A 12 7.82 -38.35 19.59
C LEU A 12 8.04 -37.79 18.18
N THR A 13 7.75 -38.56 17.13
CA THR A 13 7.84 -38.10 15.74
C THR A 13 6.67 -37.17 15.35
N ALA A 14 5.49 -37.37 15.93
CA ALA A 14 4.34 -36.48 15.74
C ALA A 14 4.61 -35.04 16.24
N LEU A 15 5.41 -34.88 17.30
CA LEU A 15 5.77 -33.56 17.85
C LEU A 15 6.77 -32.79 16.94
N VAL A 16 7.64 -33.52 16.23
CA VAL A 16 8.66 -32.93 15.32
C VAL A 16 8.02 -32.41 14.03
N PHE A 17 6.98 -33.08 13.51
CA PHE A 17 6.24 -32.62 12.32
C PHE A 17 5.39 -31.37 12.55
N VAL A 18 4.97 -31.11 13.78
CA VAL A 18 4.20 -29.89 14.14
C VAL A 18 5.10 -28.64 14.14
N PHE A 19 6.41 -28.79 14.36
CA PHE A 19 7.34 -27.65 14.45
C PHE A 19 7.92 -27.18 13.10
N LEU A 20 8.02 -28.04 12.08
CA LEU A 20 8.48 -27.62 10.73
C LEU A 20 7.35 -27.08 9.83
N GLY A 21 6.09 -27.19 10.25
CA GLY A 21 4.92 -26.74 9.50
C GLY A 21 4.56 -25.26 9.70
N GLY A 22 5.33 -24.51 10.49
CA GLY A 22 5.18 -23.06 10.63
C GLY A 22 5.65 -22.32 9.38
N CYS A 23 4.91 -22.45 8.27
CA CYS A 23 5.13 -21.60 7.11
C CYS A 23 4.76 -20.18 7.52
N GLY A 24 5.79 -19.37 7.78
CA GLY A 24 5.66 -17.97 8.12
C GLY A 24 4.85 -17.26 7.05
N LYS A 25 3.62 -16.85 7.40
CA LYS A 25 2.98 -15.75 6.69
C LYS A 25 3.66 -14.48 7.17
N GLU A 26 4.86 -14.24 6.66
CA GLU A 26 5.47 -12.93 6.67
C GLU A 26 4.48 -12.03 5.92
N LYS A 27 3.65 -11.34 6.69
CA LYS A 27 2.73 -10.35 6.17
C LYS A 27 3.61 -9.30 5.49
N ALA A 28 3.79 -9.42 4.19
CA ALA A 28 4.39 -8.37 3.38
C ALA A 28 3.64 -7.10 3.76
N ALA A 29 4.36 -6.10 4.24
CA ALA A 29 3.76 -4.83 4.62
C ALA A 29 3.07 -4.30 3.37
N THR A 30 1.74 -4.24 3.40
CA THR A 30 0.96 -3.54 2.38
C THR A 30 1.29 -2.07 2.56
N VAL A 31 2.20 -1.56 1.74
CA VAL A 31 2.47 -0.12 1.65
C VAL A 31 1.19 0.50 1.09
N SER A 32 0.68 1.55 1.74
CA SER A 32 -0.50 2.26 1.26
C SER A 32 -0.09 3.31 0.21
N PRO A 33 -1.02 3.73 -0.67
CA PRO A 33 -0.71 4.74 -1.65
C PRO A 33 -0.43 6.08 -0.96
N SER A 34 0.67 6.70 -1.31
CA SER A 34 1.08 8.02 -0.83
C SER A 34 1.66 8.83 -1.98
N VAL A 35 1.47 10.15 -1.91
CA VAL A 35 2.03 11.08 -2.90
C VAL A 35 3.52 11.24 -2.63
N THR A 36 4.35 10.94 -3.63
CA THR A 36 5.81 11.08 -3.58
C THR A 36 6.30 12.40 -4.13
N SER A 37 5.56 13.01 -5.07
CA SER A 37 5.91 14.30 -5.68
C SER A 37 4.68 14.98 -6.26
N THR A 38 4.74 16.31 -6.36
CA THR A 38 3.74 17.13 -7.07
C THR A 38 4.42 18.10 -8.01
N VAL A 39 3.73 18.43 -9.09
CA VAL A 39 4.06 19.57 -9.95
C VAL A 39 2.85 20.51 -9.94
N PRO A 40 3.02 21.78 -9.54
CA PRO A 40 4.22 22.39 -8.96
C PRO A 40 4.64 21.75 -7.62
N VAL A 41 5.92 21.93 -7.27
CA VAL A 41 6.40 21.56 -5.93
C VAL A 41 5.79 22.49 -4.87
N ALA A 42 5.58 21.97 -3.66
CA ALA A 42 5.09 22.76 -2.55
C ALA A 42 5.97 24.01 -2.33
N GLY A 43 5.32 25.18 -2.23
CA GLY A 43 6.02 26.46 -2.05
C GLY A 43 6.62 27.08 -3.32
N ALA A 44 6.38 26.51 -4.50
CA ALA A 44 6.79 27.12 -5.77
C ALA A 44 6.19 28.52 -5.94
N THR A 45 7.03 29.47 -6.35
CA THR A 45 6.61 30.83 -6.74
C THR A 45 6.83 31.02 -8.25
N GLY A 46 6.11 31.97 -8.86
CA GLY A 46 6.25 32.24 -10.29
C GLY A 46 5.76 31.10 -11.21
N VAL A 47 4.86 30.24 -10.71
CA VAL A 47 4.26 29.16 -11.51
C VAL A 47 3.42 29.77 -12.64
N PRO A 48 3.63 29.37 -13.91
CA PRO A 48 2.80 29.81 -15.03
C PRO A 48 1.33 29.44 -14.83
N VAL A 49 0.41 30.34 -15.21
CA VAL A 49 -1.04 30.11 -15.06
C VAL A 49 -1.59 28.95 -15.90
N ASN A 50 -0.86 28.54 -16.93
CA ASN A 50 -1.17 27.40 -17.79
C ASN A 50 -0.41 26.12 -17.40
N GLN A 51 0.20 26.09 -16.21
CA GLN A 51 0.94 24.93 -15.75
C GLN A 51 0.01 23.74 -15.52
N VAL A 52 0.37 22.59 -16.10
CA VAL A 52 -0.28 21.31 -15.79
C VAL A 52 0.05 20.92 -14.36
N ILE A 53 -0.98 20.58 -13.59
CA ILE A 53 -0.88 20.13 -12.21
C ILE A 53 -0.85 18.60 -12.20
N SER A 54 0.12 18.01 -11.52
CA SER A 54 0.25 16.55 -11.42
C SER A 54 0.71 16.11 -10.03
N ALA A 55 0.40 14.86 -9.68
CA ALA A 55 0.87 14.19 -8.49
C ALA A 55 1.33 12.77 -8.84
N THR A 56 2.47 12.37 -8.29
CA THR A 56 3.04 11.03 -8.45
C THR A 56 2.84 10.25 -7.16
N PHE A 57 2.43 8.99 -7.27
CA PHE A 57 2.23 8.10 -6.12
C PHE A 57 3.38 7.08 -6.02
N ASN A 58 3.57 6.52 -4.83
CA ASN A 58 4.53 5.43 -4.58
C ASN A 58 4.12 4.09 -5.20
N GLU A 59 2.87 3.95 -5.64
CA GLU A 59 2.35 2.77 -6.30
C GLU A 59 1.27 3.13 -7.33
N SER A 60 0.87 2.14 -8.14
CA SER A 60 -0.18 2.32 -9.13
C SER A 60 -1.54 2.51 -8.47
N MET A 61 -2.20 3.63 -8.77
CA MET A 61 -3.57 3.91 -8.35
C MET A 61 -4.57 3.43 -9.39
N ASN A 62 -5.78 3.05 -8.97
CA ASN A 62 -6.89 2.81 -9.88
C ASN A 62 -7.35 4.15 -10.51
N PRO A 63 -7.20 4.36 -11.84
CA PRO A 63 -7.57 5.63 -12.48
C PRO A 63 -9.03 6.02 -12.29
N SER A 64 -9.95 5.05 -12.18
CA SER A 64 -11.38 5.34 -11.99
C SER A 64 -11.70 5.98 -10.64
N THR A 65 -10.76 5.93 -9.68
CA THR A 65 -10.90 6.56 -8.36
C THR A 65 -10.34 7.98 -8.30
N ILE A 66 -9.61 8.40 -9.35
CA ILE A 66 -9.01 9.72 -9.46
C ILE A 66 -9.91 10.55 -10.38
N THR A 67 -10.76 11.38 -9.77
CA THR A 67 -11.78 12.18 -10.46
C THR A 67 -11.71 13.63 -9.97
N GLY A 68 -12.49 14.53 -10.58
CA GLY A 68 -12.55 15.94 -10.15
C GLY A 68 -13.12 16.17 -8.75
N THR A 69 -13.59 15.14 -8.05
CA THR A 69 -14.01 15.23 -6.63
C THR A 69 -12.96 14.68 -5.66
N THR A 70 -12.05 13.82 -6.12
CA THR A 70 -10.99 13.22 -5.30
C THR A 70 -9.62 13.87 -5.53
N PHE A 71 -9.44 14.52 -6.68
CA PHE A 71 -8.29 15.38 -6.98
C PHE A 71 -8.77 16.83 -7.10
N LEU A 72 -8.52 17.62 -6.05
CA LEU A 72 -9.00 18.99 -5.94
C LEU A 72 -7.85 19.98 -6.06
N VAL A 73 -8.10 21.07 -6.78
CA VAL A 73 -7.21 22.23 -6.83
C VAL A 73 -7.98 23.41 -6.25
N THR A 74 -7.40 24.07 -5.25
CA THR A 74 -8.03 25.22 -4.59
C THR A 74 -7.10 26.41 -4.55
N GLY A 75 -7.63 27.59 -4.82
CA GLY A 75 -6.98 28.86 -4.55
C GLY A 75 -7.10 29.28 -3.08
N PRO A 76 -6.63 30.51 -2.77
CA PRO A 76 -6.80 31.11 -1.45
C PRO A 76 -8.27 31.05 -0.97
N GLY A 77 -8.46 30.79 0.32
CA GLY A 77 -9.80 30.65 0.91
C GLY A 77 -10.58 29.41 0.48
N ALA A 78 -9.89 28.36 0.01
CA ALA A 78 -10.49 27.11 -0.48
C ALA A 78 -11.42 27.27 -1.70
N THR A 79 -11.21 28.31 -2.50
CA THR A 79 -11.96 28.52 -3.75
C THR A 79 -11.58 27.43 -4.75
N ALA A 80 -12.54 26.61 -5.17
CA ALA A 80 -12.29 25.53 -6.12
C ALA A 80 -11.86 26.09 -7.50
N VAL A 81 -10.81 25.50 -8.06
CA VAL A 81 -10.37 25.76 -9.43
C VAL A 81 -10.92 24.66 -10.32
N ALA A 82 -11.78 25.02 -11.28
CA ALA A 82 -12.38 24.06 -12.20
C ALA A 82 -11.32 23.50 -13.17
N GLY A 83 -11.41 22.20 -13.47
CA GLY A 83 -10.49 21.52 -14.38
C GLY A 83 -10.93 20.11 -14.71
N THR A 84 -10.11 19.44 -15.54
CA THR A 84 -10.28 18.03 -15.92
C THR A 84 -9.12 17.21 -15.38
N VAL A 85 -9.38 15.97 -14.98
CA VAL A 85 -8.38 15.02 -14.48
C VAL A 85 -8.23 13.89 -15.50
N SER A 86 -6.99 13.50 -15.81
CA SER A 86 -6.64 12.50 -16.83
C SER A 86 -5.39 11.71 -16.45
#